data_AF-A0A7L2I3W4-F1
#
_entry.id   AF-A0A7L2I3W4-F1
#
_cell.length_a   1.000
_cell.length_b   1.000
_cell.length_c   1.000
_cell.angle_alpha   90.00
_cell.angle_beta   90.00
_cell.angle_gamma   90.00
#
_symmetry.space_group_name_H-M   'P 1'
#
loop_
_entity.id
_entity.type
_entity.pdbx_description
1 polymer ?
#
loop_
_entity_poly.entity_id
_entity_poly.type
_entity_poly.pdbx_seq_one_letter_code
_entity_poly.pdbx_strand_id
1 'polypeptide(L)'
;MTSSRLSILLALAFSSLSFVLCHSNREMWFQDFLPPNMCPMYPKDNTFYGIMFDAGSTGTRIHIYTFVQKSPESLPELEGEIFESVKPGLSAYADQPEKGAASVKSLLDMAIDAVPPHLWKKTPVVLKATAGLRLLSEEKAQALLLEVKEVFEESPFLVPEDSVSIMDGSHEGILAWITVNFLTGRQLSGQNQHTVGTLDLGGASTQITFLPRFE
;
A
#
# COMPACT_ATOMS: atom_id res chain seq x y z
N MET A 1 -39.29 -4.88 39.23
CA MET A 1 -38.16 -5.37 38.39
C MET A 1 -38.05 -4.48 37.17
N THR A 2 -37.34 -3.35 37.28
CA THR A 2 -37.20 -2.35 36.20
C THR A 2 -35.85 -1.67 36.34
N SER A 3 -34.79 -2.28 35.80
CA SER A 3 -33.45 -1.67 35.73
C SER A 3 -32.60 -2.33 34.64
N SER A 4 -33.00 -2.21 33.38
CA SER A 4 -32.11 -2.62 32.27
C SER A 4 -32.22 -1.79 30.99
N ARG A 5 -33.05 -0.75 30.94
CA ARG A 5 -33.22 0.06 29.71
C ARG A 5 -32.63 1.46 29.75
N LEU A 6 -32.12 1.91 30.90
CA LEU A 6 -31.50 3.25 31.03
C LEU A 6 -29.99 3.24 30.79
N SER A 7 -29.30 2.12 31.02
CA SER A 7 -27.84 2.01 30.88
C SER A 7 -27.36 1.96 29.42
N ILE A 8 -28.21 1.54 28.49
CA ILE A 8 -27.83 1.37 27.07
C ILE A 8 -27.88 2.72 26.32
N LEU A 9 -28.77 3.63 26.72
CA LEU A 9 -28.88 4.96 26.11
C LEU A 9 -27.77 5.92 26.55
N LEU A 10 -27.20 5.77 27.75
CA LEU A 10 -26.04 6.56 28.18
C LEU A 10 -24.73 6.13 27.50
N ALA A 11 -24.58 4.85 27.14
CA ALA A 11 -23.37 4.35 26.48
C ALA A 11 -23.21 4.87 25.05
N LEU A 12 -24.31 5.21 24.37
CA LEU A 12 -24.29 5.74 22.99
C LEU A 12 -24.06 7.26 22.91
N ALA A 13 -24.19 8.00 24.01
CA ALA A 13 -23.93 9.44 24.04
C ALA A 13 -22.46 9.79 24.34
N PHE A 14 -21.70 8.86 24.94
CA PHE A 14 -20.27 9.07 25.24
C PHE A 14 -19.33 8.66 24.10
N SER A 15 -19.80 7.92 23.08
CA SER A 15 -18.98 7.59 21.91
C SER A 15 -18.96 8.69 20.85
N SER A 16 -19.90 9.64 20.88
CA SER A 16 -19.97 10.75 19.91
C SER A 16 -19.29 12.04 20.38
N LEU A 17 -18.91 12.15 21.66
CA LEU A 17 -18.20 13.33 22.18
C LEU A 17 -16.67 13.21 22.15
N SER A 18 -16.12 12.00 22.01
CA SER A 18 -14.67 11.77 21.93
C SER A 18 -14.08 12.03 20.55
N PHE A 19 -14.90 12.37 19.55
CA PHE A 19 -14.47 12.59 18.16
C PHE A 19 -14.14 14.05 17.82
N VAL A 20 -14.24 15.00 18.77
CA VAL A 20 -14.08 16.44 18.48
C VAL A 20 -12.85 17.10 19.13
N LEU A 21 -11.97 16.36 19.81
CA LEU A 21 -10.69 16.92 20.29
C LEU A 21 -9.49 16.22 19.66
N CYS A 22 -8.96 16.90 18.64
CA CYS A 22 -7.61 16.73 18.09
C CYS A 22 -6.57 16.62 19.23
N HIS A 23 -5.71 15.60 19.23
CA HIS A 23 -4.32 15.70 18.74
C HIS A 23 -3.52 14.43 19.09
N SER A 24 -2.81 13.90 18.08
CA SER A 24 -1.47 13.30 18.17
C SER A 24 -1.18 12.28 19.28
N ASN A 25 -1.65 11.04 19.12
CA ASN A 25 -0.88 9.81 19.37
C ASN A 25 -1.82 8.61 19.20
N ARG A 26 -1.68 7.91 18.06
CA ARG A 26 -2.38 6.65 17.81
C ARG A 26 -1.31 5.57 17.71
N GLU A 27 -0.92 5.04 18.87
CA GLU A 27 -0.21 3.76 18.97
C GLU A 27 -1.15 2.70 18.39
N MET A 28 -0.93 2.35 17.12
CA MET A 28 -1.68 1.29 16.46
C MET A 28 -1.02 -0.03 16.84
N TRP A 29 -1.78 -0.94 17.44
CA TRP A 29 -1.42 -2.31 17.82
C TRP A 29 -0.83 -3.19 16.70
N PHE A 30 -0.64 -2.65 15.50
CA PHE A 30 0.04 -3.28 14.37
C PHE A 30 1.52 -2.93 14.26
N GLN A 31 2.06 -2.01 15.06
CA GLN A 31 3.49 -1.66 14.99
C GLN A 31 4.42 -2.86 15.23
N ASP A 32 3.97 -3.88 15.98
CA ASP A 32 4.74 -5.12 16.17
C ASP A 32 4.80 -6.01 14.91
N PHE A 33 3.95 -5.76 13.90
CA PHE A 33 3.92 -6.50 12.64
C PHE A 33 4.74 -5.84 11.52
N LEU A 34 5.08 -4.56 11.65
CA LEU A 34 5.83 -3.81 10.64
C LEU A 34 7.24 -3.48 11.15
N PRO A 35 8.30 -3.72 10.36
CA PRO A 35 9.65 -3.35 10.75
C PRO A 35 9.79 -1.82 10.91
N PRO A 36 10.84 -1.35 11.62
CA PRO A 36 11.06 0.07 11.86
C PRO A 36 11.07 0.89 10.57
N ASN A 37 10.64 2.15 10.66
CA ASN A 37 10.51 3.14 9.57
C ASN A 37 11.83 3.55 8.89
N MET A 38 12.85 2.69 8.83
CA MET A 38 14.17 3.02 8.31
C MET A 38 14.74 1.88 7.47
N CYS A 39 15.18 2.23 6.26
CA CYS A 39 16.07 1.38 5.47
C CYS A 39 17.45 1.29 6.15
N PRO A 40 18.16 0.16 6.03
CA PRO A 40 19.51 0.01 6.59
C PRO A 40 20.50 0.98 5.93
N MET A 41 21.36 1.65 6.71
CA MET A 41 22.40 2.53 6.17
C MET A 41 23.47 1.81 5.34
N TYR A 42 23.62 0.49 5.51
CA TYR A 42 24.54 -0.35 4.75
C TYR A 42 23.80 -1.59 4.23
N PRO A 43 23.44 -1.64 2.93
CA PRO A 43 22.80 -2.81 2.34
C PRO A 43 23.74 -4.02 2.39
N LYS A 44 23.20 -5.20 2.70
CA LYS A 44 23.93 -6.47 2.55
C LYS A 44 23.93 -6.84 1.06
N ASP A 45 24.82 -7.74 0.64
CA ASP A 45 24.93 -8.17 -0.77
C ASP A 45 23.62 -8.79 -1.34
N ASN A 46 22.68 -9.18 -0.47
CA ASN A 46 21.37 -9.73 -0.82
C ASN A 46 20.19 -8.81 -0.42
N THR A 47 20.40 -7.49 -0.44
CA THR A 47 19.34 -6.50 -0.18
C THR A 47 18.66 -6.07 -1.49
N PHE A 48 17.33 -6.02 -1.47
CA PHE A 48 16.48 -5.60 -2.58
C PHE A 48 15.56 -4.48 -2.12
N TYR A 49 15.17 -3.61 -3.05
CA TYR A 49 14.22 -2.54 -2.79
C TYR A 49 13.03 -2.66 -3.75
N GLY A 50 11.86 -2.25 -3.30
CA GLY A 50 10.68 -2.08 -4.14
C GLY A 50 9.93 -0.81 -3.75
N ILE A 51 9.50 -0.04 -4.75
CA ILE A 51 8.77 1.20 -4.54
C ILE A 51 7.33 0.99 -5.03
N MET A 52 6.38 1.15 -4.11
CA MET A 52 4.95 1.00 -4.38
C MET A 52 4.21 2.28 -4.04
N PHE A 53 3.44 2.78 -4.99
CA PHE A 53 2.50 3.86 -4.77
C PHE A 53 1.08 3.33 -4.69
N ASP A 54 0.36 3.76 -3.64
CA ASP A 54 -1.09 3.59 -3.52
C ASP A 54 -1.76 4.93 -3.81
N ALA A 55 -2.39 5.04 -4.98
CA ALA A 55 -3.18 6.22 -5.35
C ALA A 55 -4.64 6.04 -4.91
N GLY A 56 -4.88 6.37 -3.64
CA GLY A 56 -6.19 6.38 -3.02
C GLY A 56 -7.05 7.60 -3.38
N SER A 57 -8.35 7.53 -3.06
CA SER A 57 -9.30 8.63 -3.29
C SER A 57 -9.00 9.89 -2.45
N THR A 58 -8.43 9.72 -1.27
CA THR A 58 -8.18 10.82 -0.31
C THR A 58 -6.73 11.29 -0.27
N GLY A 59 -5.80 10.51 -0.81
CA GLY A 59 -4.38 10.78 -0.76
C GLY A 59 -3.60 9.73 -1.55
N THR A 60 -2.39 10.10 -1.95
CA THR A 60 -1.43 9.22 -2.60
C THR A 60 -0.32 8.90 -1.62
N ARG A 61 0.07 7.63 -1.51
CA ARG A 61 1.08 7.13 -0.58
C ARG A 61 2.23 6.52 -1.35
N ILE A 62 3.43 6.64 -0.80
CA ILE A 62 4.61 5.90 -1.25
C ILE A 62 5.08 4.97 -0.15
N HIS A 63 5.42 3.75 -0.55
CA HIS A 63 6.04 2.73 0.28
C HIS A 63 7.35 2.33 -0.37
N ILE A 64 8.46 2.48 0.34
CA ILE A 64 9.79 2.06 -0.09
C ILE A 64 10.18 0.89 0.80
N TYR A 65 10.02 -0.32 0.28
CA TYR A 65 10.31 -1.54 1.01
C TYR A 65 11.76 -1.95 0.83
N THR A 66 12.38 -2.39 1.92
CA THR A 66 13.68 -3.07 1.91
C THR A 66 13.47 -4.54 2.23
N PHE A 67 13.96 -5.43 1.37
CA PHE A 67 13.96 -6.86 1.58
C PHE A 67 15.37 -7.41 1.68
N VAL A 68 15.56 -8.45 2.49
CA VAL A 68 16.81 -9.22 2.55
C VAL A 68 16.54 -10.68 2.27
N GLN A 69 17.32 -11.25 1.35
CA GLN A 69 17.27 -12.67 1.07
C GLN A 69 18.43 -13.40 1.76
N LYS A 70 18.11 -14.26 2.74
CA LYS A 70 19.14 -14.98 3.52
C LYS A 70 19.83 -16.08 2.72
N SER A 71 19.10 -16.75 1.83
CA SER A 71 19.64 -17.75 0.90
C SER A 71 18.90 -17.72 -0.44
N PRO A 72 19.53 -18.15 -1.56
CA PRO A 72 18.89 -18.16 -2.89
C PRO A 72 17.58 -18.95 -2.96
N GLU A 73 17.40 -19.93 -2.07
CA GLU A 73 16.22 -20.80 -1.98
C GLU A 73 15.12 -20.25 -1.06
N SER A 74 15.42 -19.23 -0.26
CA SER A 74 14.48 -18.59 0.65
C SER A 74 13.72 -17.43 -0.01
N LEU A 75 12.47 -17.21 0.40
CA LEU A 75 11.77 -15.97 0.06
C LEU A 75 12.47 -14.77 0.71
N PRO A 76 12.51 -13.60 0.03
CA PRO A 76 13.00 -12.38 0.66
C PRO A 76 12.17 -12.04 1.91
N GLU A 77 12.83 -11.64 2.98
CA GLU A 77 12.19 -11.16 4.20
C GLU A 77 12.11 -9.63 4.18
N LEU A 78 10.99 -9.05 4.63
CA LEU A 78 10.86 -7.60 4.77
C LEU A 78 11.71 -7.11 5.95
N GLU A 79 12.74 -6.32 5.68
CA GLU A 79 13.65 -5.77 6.70
C GLU A 79 13.24 -4.36 7.15
N GLY A 80 12.62 -3.56 6.27
CA GLY A 80 12.24 -2.18 6.57
C GLY A 80 11.27 -1.59 5.55
N GLU A 81 10.61 -0.52 5.96
CA GLU A 81 9.68 0.26 5.14
C GLU A 81 9.89 1.74 5.41
N ILE A 82 9.98 2.56 4.36
CA ILE A 82 9.79 4.01 4.48
C ILE A 82 8.42 4.33 3.88
N PHE A 83 7.60 5.03 4.65
CA PHE A 83 6.24 5.39 4.29
C PHE A 83 6.05 6.89 4.32
N GLU A 84 5.48 7.45 3.25
CA GLU A 84 5.03 8.84 3.22
C GLU A 84 3.74 9.02 2.42
N SER A 85 3.07 10.15 2.63
CA SER A 85 1.80 10.43 1.95
C SER A 85 1.53 11.90 1.68
N VAL A 86 0.81 12.18 0.59
CA VAL A 86 0.34 13.51 0.21
C VAL A 86 -1.18 13.54 0.05
N LYS A 87 -1.75 14.74 0.23
CA LYS A 87 -3.16 15.05 -0.01
C LYS A 87 -3.27 16.32 -0.85
N PRO A 88 -4.31 16.46 -1.68
CA PRO A 88 -5.36 15.48 -1.97
C PRO A 88 -4.85 14.29 -2.81
N GLY A 89 -5.68 13.25 -2.96
CA GLY A 89 -5.36 12.08 -3.78
C GLY A 89 -5.37 12.39 -5.28
N LEU A 90 -4.82 11.47 -6.07
CA LEU A 90 -4.61 11.68 -7.51
C LEU A 90 -5.89 12.01 -8.28
N SER A 91 -7.05 11.47 -7.88
CA SER A 91 -8.35 11.75 -8.50
C SER A 91 -8.79 13.21 -8.38
N ALA A 92 -8.28 13.97 -7.41
CA ALA A 92 -8.61 15.40 -7.27
C ALA A 92 -7.99 16.25 -8.40
N TYR A 93 -7.01 15.71 -9.13
CA TYR A 93 -6.33 16.35 -10.24
C TYR A 93 -6.85 15.90 -11.61
N ALA A 94 -8.05 15.32 -11.67
CA ALA A 94 -8.63 14.79 -12.91
C ALA A 94 -8.71 15.80 -14.07
N ASP A 95 -8.78 17.10 -13.75
CA ASP A 95 -8.80 18.18 -14.74
C ASP A 95 -7.42 18.85 -14.95
N GLN A 96 -6.40 18.47 -14.17
CA GLN A 96 -5.04 19.01 -14.21
C GLN A 96 -4.01 17.88 -14.01
N PRO A 97 -3.89 16.93 -14.96
CA PRO A 97 -3.08 15.73 -14.82
C PRO A 97 -1.61 15.99 -14.45
N GLU A 98 -1.01 17.06 -14.98
CA GLU A 98 0.38 17.44 -14.76
C GLU A 98 0.63 17.79 -13.27
N LYS A 99 -0.35 18.40 -12.60
CA LYS A 99 -0.28 18.67 -11.15
C LYS A 99 -0.38 17.39 -10.33
N GLY A 100 -1.18 16.43 -10.79
CA GLY A 100 -1.26 15.09 -10.20
C GLY A 100 0.09 14.40 -10.26
N ALA A 101 0.71 14.36 -11.44
CA ALA A 101 2.04 13.78 -11.64
C ALA A 101 3.13 14.50 -10.84
N ALA A 102 3.10 15.83 -10.75
CA ALA A 102 4.02 16.58 -9.89
C ALA A 102 3.93 16.17 -8.41
N SER A 103 2.72 15.85 -7.90
CA SER A 103 2.55 15.33 -6.55
C SER A 103 3.18 13.94 -6.37
N VAL A 104 3.08 13.06 -7.37
CA VAL A 104 3.75 11.76 -7.38
C VAL A 104 5.26 11.93 -7.44
N LYS A 105 5.75 12.86 -8.28
CA LYS A 105 7.17 13.17 -8.39
C LYS A 105 7.76 13.60 -7.05
N SER A 106 7.08 14.48 -6.29
CA SER A 106 7.57 14.90 -4.97
C SER A 106 7.76 13.74 -3.99
N LEU A 107 6.92 12.70 -4.09
CA LEU A 107 7.07 11.48 -3.31
C LEU A 107 8.21 10.61 -3.86
N LEU A 108 8.35 10.50 -5.19
CA LEU A 108 9.41 9.74 -5.84
C LEU A 108 10.80 10.29 -5.54
N ASP A 109 10.94 11.62 -5.42
CA ASP A 109 12.20 12.27 -5.06
C ASP A 109 12.73 11.75 -3.70
N MET A 110 11.86 11.39 -2.76
CA MET A 110 12.29 10.76 -1.49
C MET A 110 12.86 9.35 -1.68
N ALA A 111 12.33 8.59 -2.67
CA ALA A 111 12.87 7.28 -2.98
C ALA A 111 14.26 7.36 -3.60
N ILE A 112 14.55 8.42 -4.37
CA ILE A 112 15.88 8.68 -4.94
C ILE A 112 16.92 8.84 -3.82
N ASP A 113 16.56 9.55 -2.75
CA ASP A 113 17.44 9.74 -1.59
C ASP A 113 17.56 8.48 -0.72
N ALA A 114 16.49 7.69 -0.61
CA ALA A 114 16.45 6.50 0.23
C ALA A 114 17.14 5.26 -0.38
N VAL A 115 17.07 5.09 -1.69
CA VAL A 115 17.61 3.91 -2.38
C VAL A 115 19.03 4.19 -2.85
N PRO A 116 20.03 3.32 -2.56
CA PRO A 116 21.40 3.50 -3.04
C PRO A 116 21.48 3.56 -4.59
N PRO A 117 22.27 4.49 -5.18
CA PRO A 117 22.30 4.70 -6.63
C PRO A 117 22.64 3.46 -7.49
N HIS A 118 23.45 2.55 -6.96
CA HIS A 118 23.83 1.31 -7.65
C HIS A 118 22.68 0.29 -7.73
N LEU A 119 21.59 0.49 -6.99
CA LEU A 119 20.41 -0.37 -6.98
C LEU A 119 19.23 0.20 -7.77
N TRP A 120 19.23 1.50 -8.13
CA TRP A 120 18.09 2.14 -8.81
C TRP A 120 17.56 1.34 -10.01
N LYS A 121 18.44 0.92 -10.92
CA LYS A 121 18.07 0.15 -12.13
C LYS A 121 17.51 -1.26 -11.84
N LYS A 122 17.60 -1.75 -10.60
CA LYS A 122 17.07 -3.03 -10.15
C LYS A 122 15.83 -2.87 -9.26
N THR A 123 15.53 -1.65 -8.83
CA THR A 123 14.43 -1.35 -7.93
C THR A 123 13.18 -1.04 -8.75
N PRO A 124 12.17 -1.92 -8.78
CA PRO A 124 10.93 -1.64 -9.48
C PRO A 124 10.17 -0.51 -8.80
N VAL A 125 9.61 0.39 -9.60
CA VAL A 125 8.64 1.38 -9.17
C VAL A 125 7.29 1.09 -9.82
N VAL A 126 6.24 1.04 -9.00
CA VAL A 126 4.88 0.76 -9.45
C VAL A 126 3.88 1.67 -8.73
N LEU A 127 2.80 2.05 -9.41
CA LEU A 127 1.65 2.77 -8.86
C LEU A 127 0.39 2.00 -9.19
N LYS A 128 -0.38 1.68 -8.15
CA LYS A 128 -1.70 1.09 -8.28
C LYS A 128 -2.74 2.07 -7.75
N ALA A 129 -3.62 2.52 -8.64
CA ALA A 129 -4.74 3.37 -8.27
C ALA A 129 -5.95 2.55 -7.86
N THR A 130 -6.67 3.02 -6.84
CA THR A 130 -7.83 2.31 -6.28
C THR A 130 -9.14 2.99 -6.67
N ALA A 131 -10.19 2.84 -5.84
CA ALA A 131 -11.55 3.23 -6.15
C ALA A 131 -11.70 4.70 -6.60
N GLY A 132 -10.86 5.63 -6.13
CA GLY A 132 -10.95 7.04 -6.52
C GLY A 132 -10.83 7.28 -8.02
N LEU A 133 -9.88 6.62 -8.69
CA LEU A 133 -9.68 6.76 -10.13
C LEU A 133 -10.68 5.93 -10.94
N ARG A 134 -11.20 4.82 -10.39
CA ARG A 134 -12.25 4.00 -11.02
C ARG A 134 -13.54 4.79 -11.28
N LEU A 135 -13.78 5.87 -10.53
CA LEU A 135 -14.98 6.71 -10.64
C LEU A 135 -14.84 7.85 -11.67
N LEU A 136 -13.65 8.08 -12.21
CA LEU A 136 -13.42 9.08 -13.25
C LEU A 136 -13.86 8.53 -14.62
N SER A 137 -14.04 9.43 -15.59
CA SER A 137 -14.12 9.00 -16.99
C SER A 137 -12.80 8.37 -17.41
N GLU A 138 -12.87 7.38 -18.29
CA GLU A 138 -11.69 6.65 -18.80
C GLU A 138 -10.63 7.61 -19.34
N GLU A 139 -11.05 8.61 -20.11
CA GLU A 139 -10.17 9.65 -20.67
C GLU A 139 -9.37 10.39 -19.59
N LYS A 140 -10.02 10.84 -18.51
CA LYS A 140 -9.36 11.58 -17.43
C LYS A 140 -8.45 10.69 -16.59
N ALA A 141 -8.90 9.46 -16.35
CA ALA A 141 -8.09 8.48 -15.63
C ALA A 141 -6.81 8.16 -16.42
N GLN A 142 -6.93 7.88 -17.72
CA GLN A 142 -5.78 7.59 -18.58
C GLN A 142 -4.83 8.77 -18.71
N ALA A 143 -5.35 10.01 -18.83
CA ALA A 143 -4.51 11.20 -18.84
C ALA A 143 -3.65 11.31 -17.56
N LEU A 144 -4.24 11.06 -16.38
CA LEU A 144 -3.49 11.04 -15.11
C LEU A 144 -2.44 9.92 -15.08
N LEU A 145 -2.79 8.71 -15.50
CA LEU A 145 -1.87 7.57 -15.48
C LEU A 145 -0.70 7.77 -16.45
N LEU A 146 -0.94 8.41 -17.60
CA LEU A 146 0.10 8.70 -18.60
C LEU A 146 1.15 9.66 -18.05
N GLU A 147 0.73 10.79 -17.46
CA GLU A 147 1.64 11.77 -16.84
C GLU A 147 2.46 11.15 -15.70
N VAL A 148 1.84 10.28 -14.91
CA VAL A 148 2.54 9.53 -13.85
C VAL A 148 3.56 8.55 -14.45
N LYS A 149 3.21 7.88 -15.55
CA LYS A 149 4.11 6.96 -16.24
C LYS A 149 5.33 7.70 -16.79
N GLU A 150 5.16 8.89 -17.36
CA GLU A 150 6.27 9.74 -17.80
C GLU A 150 7.20 10.09 -16.64
N VAL A 151 6.66 10.48 -15.48
CA VAL A 151 7.47 10.72 -14.26
C VAL A 151 8.29 9.49 -13.85
N PHE A 152 7.73 8.28 -14.00
CA PHE A 152 8.46 7.04 -13.69
C PHE A 152 9.54 6.76 -14.74
N GLU A 153 9.26 6.94 -16.02
CA GLU A 153 10.19 6.73 -17.13
C GLU A 153 11.38 7.72 -17.11
N GLU A 154 11.17 8.93 -16.61
CA GLU A 154 12.24 9.91 -16.38
C GLU A 154 13.10 9.59 -15.14
N SER A 155 12.63 8.72 -14.26
CA SER A 155 13.33 8.34 -13.03
C SER A 155 14.44 7.30 -13.29
N PRO A 156 15.42 7.15 -12.37
CA PRO A 156 16.48 6.15 -12.54
C PRO A 156 16.03 4.71 -12.22
N PHE A 157 14.79 4.52 -11.78
CA PHE A 157 14.27 3.26 -11.30
C PHE A 157 13.89 2.30 -12.45
N LEU A 158 13.73 1.02 -12.12
CA LEU A 158 13.19 0.05 -13.06
C LEU A 158 11.68 0.29 -13.21
N VAL A 159 11.22 0.55 -14.43
CA VAL A 159 9.80 0.76 -14.74
C VAL A 159 9.25 -0.44 -15.49
N PRO A 160 8.47 -1.34 -14.84
CA PRO A 160 7.78 -2.43 -15.53
C PRO A 160 6.74 -1.92 -16.54
N GLU A 161 6.32 -2.79 -17.47
CA GLU A 161 5.31 -2.45 -18.50
C GLU A 161 3.96 -2.05 -17.89
N ASP A 162 3.50 -2.77 -16.86
CA ASP A 162 2.29 -2.47 -16.06
C ASP A 162 2.64 -1.71 -14.76
N SER A 163 3.61 -0.80 -14.84
CA SER A 163 4.06 -0.01 -13.70
C SER A 163 2.97 0.88 -13.14
N VAL A 164 2.13 1.48 -13.98
CA VAL A 164 1.09 2.42 -13.59
C VAL A 164 -0.26 1.92 -14.09
N SER A 165 -1.13 1.51 -13.18
CA SER A 165 -2.48 1.07 -13.57
C SER A 165 -3.51 1.18 -12.45
N ILE A 166 -4.78 1.11 -12.85
CA ILE A 166 -5.90 1.01 -11.90
C ILE A 166 -6.05 -0.45 -11.52
N MET A 167 -5.88 -0.72 -10.23
CA MET A 167 -6.08 -2.05 -9.68
C MET A 167 -7.57 -2.37 -9.68
N ASP A 168 -7.96 -3.60 -10.02
CA ASP A 168 -9.32 -4.09 -9.82
C ASP A 168 -9.52 -4.58 -8.37
N GLY A 169 -10.76 -4.59 -7.89
CA GLY A 169 -11.09 -5.05 -6.54
C GLY A 169 -10.75 -6.53 -6.30
N SER A 170 -10.73 -7.38 -7.32
CA SER A 170 -10.28 -8.77 -7.17
C SER A 170 -8.77 -8.88 -6.93
N HIS A 171 -7.98 -8.07 -7.66
CA HIS A 171 -6.53 -7.98 -7.47
C HIS A 171 -6.17 -7.44 -6.09
N GLU A 172 -6.94 -6.48 -5.58
CA GLU A 172 -6.81 -5.94 -4.22
C GLU A 172 -6.92 -7.05 -3.16
N GLY A 173 -7.93 -7.93 -3.27
CA GLY A 173 -8.09 -9.08 -2.38
C GLY A 173 -6.97 -10.12 -2.50
N ILE A 174 -6.50 -10.41 -3.72
CA ILE A 174 -5.39 -11.34 -3.95
C ILE A 174 -4.09 -10.79 -3.35
N LEU A 175 -3.79 -9.51 -3.55
CA LEU A 175 -2.59 -8.88 -3.00
C LEU A 175 -2.65 -8.81 -1.47
N ALA A 176 -3.80 -8.49 -0.88
CA ALA A 176 -4.01 -8.56 0.56
C ALA A 176 -3.75 -9.99 1.10
N TRP A 177 -4.27 -11.00 0.41
CA TRP A 177 -4.04 -12.41 0.76
C TRP A 177 -2.58 -12.82 0.67
N ILE A 178 -1.86 -12.41 -0.38
CA ILE A 178 -0.42 -12.62 -0.52
C ILE A 178 0.33 -11.95 0.64
N THR A 179 0.03 -10.67 0.92
CA THR A 179 0.68 -9.91 2.00
C THR A 179 0.51 -10.57 3.36
N VAL A 180 -0.71 -10.97 3.73
CA VAL A 180 -0.96 -11.62 5.03
C VAL A 180 -0.20 -12.94 5.14
N ASN A 181 -0.22 -13.77 4.10
CA ASN A 181 0.48 -15.04 4.12
C ASN A 181 2.00 -14.88 4.10
N PHE A 182 2.51 -13.88 3.39
CA PHE A 182 3.91 -13.49 3.39
C PHE A 182 4.37 -13.07 4.79
N LEU A 183 3.68 -12.12 5.42
CA LEU A 183 4.03 -11.60 6.75
C LEU A 183 3.86 -12.64 7.86
N THR A 184 2.97 -13.62 7.68
CA THR A 184 2.78 -14.73 8.63
C THR A 184 3.65 -15.96 8.34
N GLY A 185 4.61 -15.84 7.40
CA GLY A 185 5.59 -16.88 7.09
C GLY A 185 4.98 -18.15 6.48
N ARG A 186 3.82 -18.04 5.81
CA ARG A 186 3.14 -19.19 5.20
C ARG A 186 3.68 -19.46 3.81
N GLN A 187 3.89 -20.74 3.49
CA GLN A 187 4.24 -21.16 2.13
C GLN A 187 3.09 -20.88 1.17
N LEU A 188 3.34 -20.00 0.21
CA LEU A 188 2.43 -19.70 -0.91
C LEU A 188 2.56 -20.71 -2.06
N SER A 189 3.56 -21.59 -2.05
CA SER A 189 3.80 -22.60 -3.09
C SER A 189 4.22 -23.95 -2.48
N GLY A 190 4.00 -25.04 -3.22
CA GLY A 190 4.37 -26.40 -2.83
C GLY A 190 3.19 -27.30 -2.41
N GLN A 191 3.49 -28.55 -2.04
CA GLN A 191 2.48 -29.60 -1.79
C GLN A 191 1.74 -29.48 -0.45
N ASN A 192 2.22 -28.64 0.49
CA ASN A 192 1.61 -28.44 1.82
C ASN A 192 1.29 -26.95 2.09
N GLN A 193 0.43 -26.35 1.25
CA GLN A 193 -0.01 -24.97 1.40
C GLN A 193 -0.95 -24.82 2.61
N HIS A 194 -0.42 -24.27 3.70
CA HIS A 194 -1.20 -23.85 4.86
C HIS A 194 -1.32 -22.32 4.87
N THR A 195 -2.23 -21.81 4.06
CA THR A 195 -2.51 -20.38 3.97
C THR A 195 -3.66 -19.97 4.85
N VAL A 196 -3.65 -18.73 5.35
CA VAL A 196 -4.81 -18.12 6.00
C VAL A 196 -5.68 -17.42 4.96
N GLY A 197 -7.00 -17.44 5.16
CA GLY A 197 -7.91 -16.61 4.40
C GLY A 197 -7.85 -15.16 4.86
N THR A 198 -8.27 -14.24 4.00
CA THR A 198 -8.35 -12.81 4.30
C THR A 198 -9.75 -12.29 4.00
N LEU A 199 -10.17 -11.33 4.82
CA LEU A 199 -11.42 -10.61 4.67
C LEU A 199 -11.11 -9.12 4.83
N ASP A 200 -11.31 -8.35 3.77
CA ASP A 200 -11.06 -6.91 3.72
C ASP A 200 -12.39 -6.16 3.53
N LEU A 201 -12.69 -5.27 4.47
CA LEU A 201 -13.90 -4.44 4.50
C LEU A 201 -13.53 -3.01 4.12
N GLY A 202 -13.36 -2.78 2.82
CA GLY A 202 -13.09 -1.47 2.24
C GLY A 202 -14.30 -0.54 2.24
N GLY A 203 -14.08 0.72 1.89
CA GLY A 203 -15.14 1.73 1.83
C GLY A 203 -16.09 1.57 0.63
N ALA A 204 -15.61 0.99 -0.48
CA ALA A 204 -16.37 0.80 -1.71
C ALA A 204 -16.71 -0.68 -1.99
N SER A 205 -15.99 -1.62 -1.39
CA SER A 205 -16.10 -3.05 -1.66
C SER A 205 -15.73 -3.89 -0.45
N THR A 206 -16.11 -5.16 -0.48
CA THR A 206 -15.63 -6.19 0.45
C THR A 206 -15.00 -7.32 -0.33
N GLN A 207 -13.82 -7.74 0.10
CA GLN A 207 -13.05 -8.81 -0.52
C GLN A 207 -12.91 -9.96 0.46
N ILE A 208 -13.17 -11.18 -0.03
CA ILE A 208 -12.91 -12.42 0.71
C ILE A 208 -11.99 -13.25 -0.19
N THR A 209 -10.82 -13.62 0.31
CA THR A 209 -9.82 -14.33 -0.49
C THR A 209 -9.18 -15.46 0.31
N PHE A 210 -9.22 -16.68 -0.21
CA PHE A 210 -8.64 -17.88 0.38
C PHE A 210 -8.31 -18.89 -0.71
N LEU A 211 -7.38 -19.81 -0.44
CA LEU A 211 -7.09 -20.95 -1.31
C LEU A 211 -8.18 -22.02 -1.11
N PRO A 212 -9.01 -22.34 -2.13
CA PRO A 212 -10.03 -23.36 -2.01
C PRO A 212 -9.40 -24.75 -1.87
N ARG A 213 -9.99 -25.59 -1.04
CA ARG A 213 -9.69 -27.04 -0.99
C ARG A 213 -10.83 -27.75 -1.68
N PHE A 214 -10.52 -28.50 -2.73
CA PHE A 214 -11.48 -29.39 -3.35
C PHE A 214 -11.42 -30.72 -2.58
N GLU A 215 -12.56 -31.12 -2.03
CA GLU A 215 -12.78 -32.46 -1.47
C GLU A 215 -12.98 -33.49 -2.59
#